data_AF-A0AAE0SWU5-F1
#
_entry.id   AF-A0AAE0SWU5-F1
#
_cell.length_a   1.000
_cell.length_b   1.000
_cell.length_c   1.000
_cell.angle_alpha   90.00
_cell.angle_beta   90.00
_cell.angle_gamma   90.00
#
_symmetry.space_group_name_H-M   'P 1'
#
loop_
_entity.id
_entity.type
_entity.pdbx_description
1 polymer ?
#
loop_
_entity_poly.entity_id
_entity_poly.type
_entity_poly.pdbx_seq_one_letter_code
_entity_poly.pdbx_strand_id
1 'polypeptide(L)'
;MVERGEWGNKWEFILSCIGYSVGLGNIWRFPYLAYENGGAAFLIAYIILQFVIGKPMYFMELVLGQYSGKGPTTVWALNPSAKGVGISQAVISIIVTIYYNVIIAYILYYFFASMQGTLPWMVCKEEWNEYGCVEQTTRRLKYCDNADVITRNLTDCRCTLNATFDSSLPFNCTNTNYTGETTGVAELYFYD
;
A
#
# COMPACT_ATOMS: atom_id res chain seq x y z
N MET A 1 31.66 -7.76 -35.62
CA MET A 1 31.24 -7.44 -34.23
C MET A 1 29.86 -6.84 -34.35
N VAL A 2 28.85 -7.33 -33.62
CA VAL A 2 27.53 -6.69 -33.62
C VAL A 2 27.70 -5.29 -33.06
N GLU A 3 27.33 -4.28 -33.84
CA GLU A 3 27.39 -2.88 -33.42
C GLU A 3 26.35 -2.65 -32.31
N ARG A 4 26.76 -2.02 -31.21
CA ARG A 4 25.89 -1.79 -30.06
C ARG A 4 24.89 -0.68 -30.41
N GLY A 5 23.62 -0.91 -30.14
CA GLY A 5 22.60 0.12 -30.30
C GLY A 5 22.89 1.32 -29.40
N GLU A 6 22.81 2.52 -29.98
CA GLU A 6 22.88 3.79 -29.26
C GLU A 6 21.48 4.28 -28.91
N TRP A 7 21.39 5.15 -27.90
CA TRP A 7 20.13 5.81 -27.56
C TRP A 7 19.77 6.84 -28.64
N GLY A 8 18.50 6.91 -29.03
CA GLY A 8 18.04 7.88 -30.02
C GLY A 8 18.16 9.32 -29.51
N ASN A 9 17.87 9.52 -28.22
CA ASN A 9 17.99 10.83 -27.56
C ASN A 9 18.53 10.72 -26.13
N LYS A 10 19.21 11.78 -25.66
CA LYS A 10 19.67 11.89 -24.26
C LYS A 10 18.52 11.80 -23.26
N TRP A 11 17.35 12.33 -23.62
CA TRP A 11 16.16 12.28 -22.77
C TRP A 11 15.60 10.87 -22.58
N GLU A 12 15.69 9.99 -23.59
CA GLU A 12 15.27 8.59 -23.46
C GLU A 12 16.11 7.87 -22.40
N PHE A 13 17.42 8.14 -22.39
CA PHE A 13 18.32 7.60 -21.38
C PHE A 13 17.99 8.14 -19.98
N ILE A 14 17.83 9.45 -19.83
CA ILE A 14 17.49 10.06 -18.54
C ILE A 14 16.16 9.53 -18.01
N LEU A 15 15.13 9.45 -18.86
CA LEU A 15 13.81 8.93 -18.47
C LEU A 15 13.88 7.45 -18.08
N SER A 16 14.68 6.65 -18.78
CA SER A 16 14.93 5.25 -18.41
C SER A 16 15.60 5.13 -17.04
N CYS A 17 16.59 5.99 -16.75
CA CYS A 17 17.25 6.03 -15.44
C CYS A 17 16.30 6.47 -14.31
N ILE A 18 15.43 7.46 -14.56
CA ILE A 18 14.43 7.91 -13.58
C ILE A 18 13.40 6.80 -13.32
N GLY A 19 12.89 6.17 -14.39
CA GLY A 19 11.94 5.05 -14.27
C GLY A 19 12.52 3.86 -13.53
N TYR A 20 13.81 3.56 -13.73
CA TYR A 20 14.51 2.53 -12.95
C TYR A 20 14.70 2.91 -11.47
N SER A 21 14.94 4.19 -11.18
CA SER A 21 15.25 4.68 -9.83
C SER A 21 14.00 4.88 -8.96
N VAL A 22 12.85 5.15 -9.56
CA VAL A 22 11.59 5.39 -8.85
C VAL A 22 10.76 4.11 -8.83
N GLY A 23 10.68 3.47 -7.66
CA GLY A 23 9.90 2.25 -7.44
C GLY A 23 8.91 2.36 -6.28
N LEU A 24 8.12 1.30 -6.08
CA LEU A 24 7.11 1.19 -5.01
C LEU A 24 7.68 1.43 -3.60
N GLY A 25 8.95 1.07 -3.38
CA GLY A 25 9.64 1.33 -2.11
C GLY A 25 9.70 2.82 -1.74
N ASN A 26 9.77 3.72 -2.72
CA ASN A 26 9.76 5.16 -2.46
C ASN A 26 8.38 5.65 -1.99
N ILE A 27 7.31 4.92 -2.33
CA ILE A 27 5.93 5.32 -2.04
C ILE A 27 5.51 4.90 -0.63
N TRP A 28 5.78 3.65 -0.23
CA TRP A 28 5.31 3.16 1.08
C TRP A 28 6.44 2.99 2.11
N ARG A 29 7.61 2.51 1.69
CA ARG A 29 8.67 2.10 2.65
C ARG A 29 9.38 3.31 3.20
N PHE A 30 9.66 4.29 2.33
CA PHE A 30 10.34 5.51 2.75
C PHE A 30 9.51 6.32 3.76
N PRO A 31 8.21 6.61 3.54
CA PRO A 31 7.40 7.31 4.54
C PRO A 31 7.26 6.52 5.84
N TYR A 32 7.11 5.20 5.75
CA TYR A 32 7.01 4.33 6.93
C TYR A 32 8.30 4.38 7.79
N LEU A 33 9.47 4.21 7.18
CA LEU A 33 10.75 4.32 7.90
C LEU A 33 10.97 5.72 8.48
N ALA A 34 10.61 6.77 7.73
CA ALA A 34 10.73 8.14 8.23
C ALA A 34 9.82 8.35 9.43
N TYR A 35 8.58 7.83 9.40
CA TYR A 35 7.64 7.93 10.52
C TYR A 35 8.18 7.24 11.79
N GLU A 36 8.70 6.02 11.69
CA GLU A 36 9.22 5.28 12.84
C GLU A 36 10.53 5.86 13.40
N ASN A 37 11.39 6.45 12.57
CA ASN A 37 12.73 6.91 12.95
C ASN A 37 12.81 8.41 13.26
N GLY A 38 11.72 9.03 13.70
CA GLY A 38 11.73 10.44 14.15
C GLY A 38 11.60 11.47 13.03
N GLY A 39 10.95 11.10 11.92
CA GLY A 39 10.52 11.99 10.83
C GLY A 39 11.66 12.76 10.19
N ALA A 40 11.72 14.06 10.47
CA ALA A 40 12.67 14.98 9.86
C ALA A 40 14.14 14.69 10.23
N ALA A 41 14.41 14.15 11.44
CA ALA A 41 15.77 13.81 11.85
C ALA A 41 16.36 12.68 10.99
N PHE A 42 15.56 11.65 10.70
CA PHE A 42 15.92 10.58 9.77
C PHE A 42 16.17 11.11 8.36
N LEU A 43 15.35 12.06 7.88
CA LEU A 43 15.50 12.64 6.54
C LEU A 43 16.86 13.32 6.36
N ILE A 44 17.33 14.07 7.35
CA ILE A 44 18.63 14.76 7.28
C ILE A 44 19.77 13.73 7.18
N ALA A 45 19.76 12.71 8.04
CA ALA A 45 20.76 11.63 7.99
C ALA A 45 20.71 10.87 6.65
N TYR A 46 19.50 10.58 6.17
CA TYR A 46 19.27 9.93 4.87
C TYR A 46 19.87 10.73 3.71
N ILE A 47 19.62 12.04 3.65
CA ILE A 47 20.16 12.90 2.58
C ILE A 47 21.70 12.93 2.62
N ILE A 48 22.31 13.04 3.81
CA ILE A 48 23.77 13.03 3.96
C ILE A 48 24.36 11.72 3.43
N LEU A 49 23.82 10.57 3.87
CA LEU A 49 24.28 9.26 3.41
C LEU A 49 24.05 9.07 1.90
N GLN A 50 22.94 9.59 1.37
CA GLN A 50 22.65 9.54 -0.06
C GLN A 50 23.68 10.33 -0.87
N PHE A 51 24.14 11.49 -0.40
CA PHE A 51 25.17 12.28 -1.08
C PHE A 51 26.58 11.69 -0.92
N VAL A 52 26.90 11.10 0.24
CA VAL A 52 28.25 10.56 0.51
C VAL A 52 28.46 9.18 -0.10
N ILE A 53 27.43 8.33 -0.11
CA ILE A 53 27.54 6.92 -0.54
C ILE A 53 26.69 6.67 -1.79
N GLY A 54 25.42 7.09 -1.76
CA GLY A 54 24.46 6.79 -2.83
C GLY A 54 24.87 7.39 -4.18
N LYS A 55 25.11 8.71 -4.23
CA LYS A 55 25.47 9.43 -5.46
C LYS A 55 26.81 8.95 -6.05
N PRO A 56 27.90 8.78 -5.27
CA PRO A 56 29.17 8.29 -5.82
C PRO A 56 29.08 6.87 -6.36
N MET A 57 28.39 5.95 -5.67
CA MET A 57 28.21 4.59 -6.18
C MET A 57 27.39 4.56 -7.48
N TYR A 58 26.29 5.33 -7.53
CA TYR A 58 25.48 5.45 -8.74
C TYR A 58 26.27 6.04 -9.91
N PHE A 59 27.06 7.09 -9.66
CA PHE A 59 27.91 7.70 -10.68
C PHE A 59 28.99 6.74 -11.19
N MET A 60 29.64 6.01 -10.28
CA MET A 60 30.63 4.99 -10.64
C MET A 60 30.04 3.93 -11.58
N GLU A 61 28.85 3.41 -11.27
CA GLU A 61 28.19 2.39 -12.10
C GLU A 61 27.83 2.94 -13.49
N LEU A 62 27.31 4.17 -13.56
CA LEU A 62 27.00 4.82 -14.85
C LEU A 62 28.25 5.05 -15.70
N VAL A 63 29.32 5.59 -15.12
CA VAL A 63 30.58 5.84 -15.85
C VAL A 63 31.18 4.52 -16.33
N LEU A 64 31.17 3.48 -15.50
CA LEU A 64 31.68 2.17 -15.86
C LEU A 64 30.87 1.53 -17.00
N GLY A 65 29.54 1.66 -16.97
CA GLY A 65 28.66 1.19 -18.05
C GLY A 65 28.85 1.96 -19.36
N GLN A 66 28.98 3.29 -19.29
CA GLN A 66 29.21 4.14 -20.46
C GLN A 66 30.59 3.93 -21.08
N TYR A 67 31.64 3.86 -20.27
CA TYR A 67 33.02 3.68 -20.75
C TYR A 67 33.27 2.29 -21.33
N SER A 68 32.76 1.24 -20.68
CA SER A 68 33.02 -0.13 -21.13
C SER A 68 32.19 -0.55 -22.34
N GLY A 69 31.00 0.04 -22.51
CA GLY A 69 30.03 -0.38 -23.53
C GLY A 69 29.59 -1.84 -23.41
N LYS A 70 29.83 -2.47 -22.26
CA LYS A 70 29.65 -3.91 -22.01
C LYS A 70 28.53 -4.18 -21.01
N GLY A 71 28.08 -5.42 -20.96
CA GLY A 71 27.09 -5.88 -19.99
C GLY A 71 27.68 -6.04 -18.59
N PRO A 72 26.83 -6.18 -17.55
CA PRO A 72 27.26 -6.23 -16.15
C PRO A 72 28.17 -7.42 -15.82
N THR A 73 28.10 -8.53 -16.55
CA THR A 73 29.01 -9.68 -16.36
C THR A 73 30.34 -9.52 -17.08
N THR A 74 30.35 -8.83 -18.23
CA THR A 74 31.52 -8.69 -19.09
C THR A 74 32.36 -7.45 -18.77
N VAL A 75 31.79 -6.47 -18.08
CA VAL A 75 32.49 -5.26 -17.65
C VAL A 75 33.64 -5.57 -16.66
N TRP A 76 33.45 -6.56 -15.79
CA TRP A 76 34.45 -6.99 -14.81
C TRP A 76 35.63 -7.78 -15.41
N ALA A 77 35.73 -7.89 -16.74
CA ALA A 77 36.97 -8.34 -17.38
C ALA A 77 38.16 -7.42 -17.07
N LEU A 78 37.91 -6.18 -16.65
CA LEU A 78 38.90 -5.21 -16.17
C LEU A 78 39.62 -5.67 -14.89
N ASN A 79 38.91 -6.35 -13.98
CA ASN A 79 39.47 -6.88 -12.73
C ASN A 79 38.93 -8.30 -12.47
N PRO A 80 39.74 -9.36 -12.69
CA PRO A 80 39.29 -10.74 -12.57
C PRO A 80 38.82 -11.12 -11.15
N SER A 81 39.32 -10.46 -10.10
CA SER A 81 38.86 -10.68 -8.72
C SER A 81 37.42 -10.22 -8.49
N ALA A 82 36.95 -9.24 -9.28
CA ALA A 82 35.60 -8.68 -9.17
C ALA A 82 34.59 -9.33 -10.14
N LYS A 83 34.99 -10.37 -10.91
CA LYS A 83 34.07 -11.07 -11.83
C LYS A 83 32.83 -11.63 -11.13
N GLY A 84 32.95 -12.03 -9.86
CA GLY A 84 31.81 -12.49 -9.06
C GLY A 84 30.72 -11.44 -8.91
N VAL A 85 31.08 -10.15 -8.83
CA VAL A 85 30.15 -9.03 -8.67
C VAL A 85 29.16 -8.97 -9.83
N GLY A 86 29.64 -9.09 -11.08
CA GLY A 86 28.78 -9.06 -12.25
C GLY A 86 27.80 -10.24 -12.33
N ILE A 87 28.24 -11.43 -11.91
CA ILE A 87 27.38 -12.61 -11.84
C ILE A 87 26.33 -12.42 -10.75
N SER A 88 26.73 -11.94 -9.57
CA SER A 88 25.80 -11.63 -8.47
C SER A 88 24.77 -10.57 -8.89
N GLN A 89 25.17 -9.51 -9.60
CA GLN A 89 24.24 -8.51 -10.14
C GLN A 89 23.20 -9.14 -11.08
N ALA A 90 23.60 -10.05 -11.97
CA ALA A 90 22.67 -10.75 -12.86
C ALA A 90 21.70 -11.66 -12.08
N VAL A 91 22.19 -12.44 -11.11
CA VAL A 91 21.36 -13.35 -10.29
C VAL A 91 20.34 -12.55 -9.47
N ILE A 92 20.77 -11.48 -8.79
CA ILE A 92 19.88 -10.61 -8.01
C ILE A 92 18.82 -9.99 -8.93
N SER A 93 19.20 -9.53 -10.12
CA SER A 93 18.25 -8.95 -11.08
C SER A 93 17.18 -9.94 -11.51
N ILE A 94 17.52 -11.22 -11.71
CA ILE A 94 16.54 -12.27 -12.06
C ILE A 94 15.57 -12.49 -10.90
N ILE A 95 16.08 -12.65 -9.68
CA ILE A 95 15.24 -12.87 -8.49
C ILE A 95 14.28 -11.68 -8.29
N VAL A 96 14.80 -10.46 -8.40
CA VAL A 96 14.02 -9.22 -8.27
C VAL A 96 12.91 -9.15 -9.32
N THR A 97 13.24 -9.49 -10.57
CA THR A 97 12.27 -9.49 -11.67
C THR A 97 11.10 -10.45 -11.41
N ILE A 98 11.34 -11.62 -10.82
CA ILE A 98 10.28 -12.61 -10.58
C ILE A 98 9.23 -12.05 -9.60
N TYR A 99 9.63 -11.57 -8.43
CA TYR A 99 8.65 -11.11 -7.44
C TYR A 99 8.05 -9.74 -7.81
N TYR A 100 8.80 -8.85 -8.47
CA TYR A 100 8.24 -7.56 -8.88
C TYR A 100 7.14 -7.71 -9.94
N ASN A 101 7.26 -8.68 -10.86
CA ASN A 101 6.21 -8.95 -11.83
C ASN A 101 4.90 -9.41 -11.18
N VAL A 102 4.99 -10.18 -10.08
CA VAL A 102 3.81 -10.57 -9.29
C VAL A 102 3.13 -9.33 -8.69
N ILE A 103 3.90 -8.38 -8.16
CA ILE A 103 3.36 -7.13 -7.62
C ILE A 103 2.68 -6.31 -8.73
N ILE A 104 3.29 -6.21 -9.91
CA ILE A 104 2.68 -5.52 -11.06
C ILE A 104 1.37 -6.21 -11.46
N ALA A 105 1.32 -7.54 -11.45
CA ALA A 105 0.09 -8.29 -11.73
C ALA A 105 -1.02 -7.95 -10.72
N TYR A 106 -0.71 -7.84 -9.42
CA TYR A 106 -1.68 -7.38 -8.43
C TYR A 106 -2.15 -5.95 -8.71
N ILE A 107 -1.23 -5.02 -9.02
CA ILE A 107 -1.59 -3.63 -9.34
C ILE A 107 -2.54 -3.58 -10.54
N LEU A 108 -2.25 -4.34 -11.60
CA LEU A 108 -3.13 -4.43 -12.77
C LEU A 108 -4.49 -5.03 -12.42
N TYR A 109 -4.51 -6.08 -11.60
CA TYR A 109 -5.76 -6.68 -11.12
C TYR A 109 -6.62 -5.66 -10.36
N TYR A 110 -6.05 -4.96 -9.36
CA TYR A 110 -6.75 -3.94 -8.60
C TYR A 110 -7.14 -2.73 -9.46
N PHE A 111 -6.33 -2.37 -10.46
CA PHE A 111 -6.64 -1.31 -11.42
C PHE A 111 -7.90 -1.63 -12.21
N PHE A 112 -8.01 -2.80 -12.82
CA PHE A 112 -9.22 -3.19 -13.55
C PHE A 112 -10.41 -3.45 -12.63
N ALA A 113 -10.18 -4.00 -11.42
CA ALA A 113 -11.23 -4.19 -10.42
C ALA A 113 -11.82 -2.85 -9.93
N SER A 114 -11.05 -1.77 -9.98
CA SER A 114 -11.50 -0.42 -9.60
C SER A 114 -12.41 0.25 -10.63
N MET A 115 -12.51 -0.28 -11.85
CA MET A 115 -13.36 0.27 -12.92
C MET A 115 -14.84 -0.13 -12.80
N GLN A 116 -15.26 -0.62 -11.63
CA GLN A 116 -16.63 -1.04 -11.34
C GLN A 116 -17.36 0.04 -10.53
N GLY A 117 -18.70 0.12 -10.66
CA GLY A 117 -19.50 1.15 -9.97
C GLY A 117 -19.47 1.05 -8.45
N THR A 118 -19.26 -0.14 -7.91
CA THR A 118 -18.99 -0.40 -6.50
C THR A 118 -17.67 -1.16 -6.38
N LEU A 119 -16.77 -0.70 -5.51
CA LEU A 119 -15.46 -1.32 -5.37
C LEU A 119 -15.61 -2.65 -4.59
N PRO A 120 -14.97 -3.75 -5.02
CA PRO A 120 -15.23 -5.06 -4.44
C PRO A 120 -14.70 -5.25 -3.01
N TRP A 121 -13.82 -4.36 -2.53
CA TRP A 121 -13.32 -4.31 -1.14
C TRP A 121 -14.06 -3.30 -0.26
N MET A 122 -15.15 -2.71 -0.74
CA MET A 122 -16.03 -1.85 0.07
C MET A 122 -17.10 -2.65 0.84
N VAL A 123 -17.37 -3.88 0.41
CA VAL A 123 -18.47 -4.71 0.93
C VAL A 123 -17.89 -6.02 1.46
N CYS A 124 -18.38 -6.48 2.61
CA CYS A 124 -17.99 -7.77 3.14
C CYS A 124 -18.65 -8.89 2.34
N LYS A 125 -17.83 -9.74 1.70
CA LYS A 125 -18.32 -10.96 1.04
C LYS A 125 -18.56 -12.06 2.07
N GLU A 126 -19.47 -12.99 1.76
CA GLU A 126 -19.76 -14.13 2.66
C GLU A 126 -18.49 -14.92 3.02
N GLU A 127 -17.56 -15.05 2.08
CA GLU A 127 -16.24 -15.68 2.25
C GLU A 127 -15.34 -14.96 3.28
N TRP A 128 -15.57 -13.66 3.50
CA TRP A 128 -14.76 -12.82 4.38
C TRP A 128 -15.29 -12.79 5.82
N ASN A 129 -16.50 -13.29 6.04
CA ASN A 129 -17.12 -13.33 7.37
C ASN A 129 -16.35 -14.26 8.33
N GLU A 130 -15.74 -15.33 7.82
CA GLU A 130 -14.90 -16.24 8.61
C GLU A 130 -13.68 -15.51 9.19
N TYR A 131 -13.16 -14.49 8.47
CA TYR A 131 -12.01 -13.69 8.87
C TYR A 131 -12.39 -12.44 9.66
N GLY A 132 -13.64 -12.33 10.13
CA GLY A 132 -14.10 -11.21 10.94
C GLY A 132 -14.24 -9.89 10.18
N CYS A 133 -14.67 -9.93 8.91
CA CYS A 133 -14.91 -8.72 8.12
C CYS A 133 -15.97 -7.82 8.78
N VAL A 134 -15.65 -6.54 8.95
CA VAL A 134 -16.58 -5.53 9.47
C VAL A 134 -16.73 -4.43 8.42
N GLU A 135 -17.97 -4.21 7.98
CA GLU A 135 -18.29 -3.03 7.19
C GLU A 135 -18.31 -1.82 8.11
N GLN A 136 -17.54 -0.77 7.78
CA GLN A 136 -17.71 0.55 8.38
C GLN A 136 -19.04 1.14 7.87
N THR A 137 -20.17 0.62 8.36
CA THR A 137 -21.42 1.34 8.24
C THR A 137 -21.23 2.64 9.02
N THR A 138 -21.32 3.80 8.37
CA THR A 138 -21.51 5.08 9.07
C THR A 138 -22.86 5.00 9.80
N ARG A 139 -22.92 4.25 10.89
CA ARG A 139 -24.05 4.29 11.82
C ARG A 139 -24.01 5.69 12.41
N ARG A 140 -24.76 6.62 11.82
CA ARG A 140 -25.47 7.57 12.70
C ARG A 140 -26.27 6.66 13.63
N LEU A 141 -25.77 6.41 14.83
CA LEU A 141 -26.58 5.90 15.90
C LEU A 141 -27.78 6.85 15.97
N LYS A 142 -28.95 6.42 15.52
CA LYS A 142 -30.19 6.97 16.04
C LYS A 142 -30.17 6.54 17.50
N TYR A 143 -29.63 7.41 18.35
CA TYR A 143 -29.87 7.32 19.78
C TYR A 143 -31.40 7.36 19.91
N CYS A 144 -32.05 6.26 20.32
CA CYS A 144 -33.46 6.32 20.70
C CYS A 144 -33.45 7.25 21.94
N ASP A 145 -33.87 8.50 21.77
CA ASP A 145 -33.86 9.48 22.86
C ASP A 145 -35.04 9.18 23.80
N ASN A 146 -34.91 9.50 25.09
CA ASN A 146 -35.94 9.21 26.10
C ASN A 146 -37.28 9.93 25.86
N ALA A 147 -37.36 10.74 24.80
CA ALA A 147 -38.52 11.54 24.39
C ALA A 147 -39.42 10.87 23.34
N ASP A 148 -39.07 9.68 22.83
CA ASP A 148 -39.94 8.93 21.92
C ASP A 148 -41.11 8.31 22.70
N VAL A 149 -42.14 9.15 22.91
CA VAL A 149 -43.42 8.78 23.52
C VAL A 149 -44.00 7.58 22.79
N ILE A 150 -44.52 6.65 23.57
CA ILE A 150 -45.17 5.38 23.19
C ILE A 150 -46.30 5.64 22.18
N THR A 151 -45.96 5.85 20.91
CA THR A 151 -46.85 5.68 19.78
C THR A 151 -46.43 4.42 19.07
N ARG A 152 -47.29 3.41 19.21
CA ARG A 152 -47.12 2.03 18.75
C ARG A 152 -46.68 1.99 17.28
N ASN A 153 -45.73 1.10 17.00
CA ASN A 153 -45.08 0.79 15.71
C ASN A 153 -43.82 1.59 15.36
N LEU A 154 -42.79 1.48 16.20
CA LEU A 154 -41.41 1.50 15.71
C LEU A 154 -40.95 0.04 15.57
N THR A 155 -40.73 -0.42 14.35
CA THR A 155 -40.08 -1.73 14.08
C THR A 155 -38.59 -1.74 14.47
N ASP A 156 -38.04 -0.59 14.83
CA ASP A 156 -36.59 -0.37 14.94
C ASP A 156 -36.06 -0.20 16.38
N CYS A 157 -36.86 0.15 17.40
CA CYS A 157 -36.38 0.21 18.81
C CYS A 157 -37.14 -0.81 19.70
N ARG A 158 -36.44 -1.70 20.42
CA ARG A 158 -36.99 -2.58 21.47
C ARG A 158 -36.69 -1.98 22.85
N CYS A 159 -37.72 -1.47 23.52
CA CYS A 159 -37.65 -1.10 24.93
C CYS A 159 -38.32 -2.21 25.76
N THR A 160 -37.58 -2.81 26.70
CA THR A 160 -38.14 -3.80 27.63
C THR A 160 -38.91 -3.10 28.73
N LEU A 161 -40.22 -3.33 28.79
CA LEU A 161 -41.08 -2.88 29.88
C LEU A 161 -40.76 -3.69 31.14
N ASN A 162 -40.25 -3.05 32.19
CA ASN A 162 -40.49 -3.49 33.57
C ASN A 162 -41.14 -2.29 34.27
N ALA A 163 -42.46 -2.18 34.12
CA ALA A 163 -43.24 -1.14 34.77
C ALA A 163 -43.26 -1.39 36.29
N THR A 164 -42.36 -0.71 37.00
CA THR A 164 -42.60 -0.33 38.40
C THR A 164 -42.83 1.17 38.41
N PHE A 165 -43.80 1.61 39.21
CA PHE A 165 -44.36 2.96 39.24
C PHE A 165 -43.40 3.93 39.95
N ASP A 166 -42.18 4.05 39.43
CA ASP A 166 -41.16 4.96 39.94
C ASP A 166 -40.58 5.80 38.80
N SER A 167 -40.75 7.12 38.89
CA SER A 167 -40.36 8.09 37.88
C SER A 167 -38.85 8.36 37.82
N SER A 168 -38.03 7.60 38.56
CA SER A 168 -36.58 7.80 38.69
C SER A 168 -35.67 6.74 38.07
N LEU A 169 -36.19 5.71 37.40
CA LEU A 169 -35.35 4.67 36.77
C LEU A 169 -35.17 4.90 35.26
N PRO A 170 -33.93 4.89 34.73
CA PRO A 170 -33.68 5.12 33.31
C PRO A 170 -34.16 3.94 32.47
N PHE A 171 -34.92 4.23 31.41
CA PHE A 171 -35.37 3.24 30.43
C PHE A 171 -34.15 2.68 29.67
N ASN A 172 -33.99 1.36 29.65
CA ASN A 172 -32.93 0.70 28.89
C ASN A 172 -33.51 0.22 27.54
N CYS A 173 -33.42 1.06 26.52
CA CYS A 173 -33.87 0.73 25.17
C CYS A 173 -32.69 0.20 24.33
N THR A 174 -32.90 -0.94 23.68
CA THR A 174 -31.94 -1.58 22.78
C THR A 174 -32.47 -1.57 21.34
N ASN A 175 -31.64 -1.13 20.40
CA ASN A 175 -31.98 -0.98 18.98
C ASN A 175 -32.09 -2.36 18.30
N THR A 176 -33.10 -2.62 17.47
CA THR A 176 -33.38 -3.97 16.95
C THR A 176 -33.23 -4.22 15.46
N ASN A 177 -33.05 -3.25 14.56
CA ASN A 177 -32.74 -3.58 13.17
C ASN A 177 -31.93 -2.50 12.45
N TYR A 178 -30.94 -2.95 11.68
CA TYR A 178 -29.96 -2.11 11.01
C TYR A 178 -30.24 -2.08 9.50
N THR A 179 -30.82 -0.99 9.01
CA THR A 179 -30.91 -0.70 7.57
C THR A 179 -30.20 0.62 7.30
N GLY A 180 -28.97 0.54 6.79
CA GLY A 180 -28.12 1.71 6.54
C GLY A 180 -27.20 1.49 5.36
N GLU A 181 -27.28 2.41 4.40
CA GLU A 181 -26.55 2.50 3.15
C GLU A 181 -25.03 2.66 3.37
N THR A 182 -24.24 1.87 2.63
CA THR A 182 -22.80 1.69 2.80
C THR A 182 -22.00 2.90 2.28
N THR A 183 -21.30 3.60 3.18
CA THR A 183 -20.33 4.65 2.83
C THR A 183 -19.04 4.54 3.66
N GLY A 184 -18.58 3.32 3.92
CA GLY A 184 -17.27 3.07 4.54
C GLY A 184 -16.58 1.87 3.89
N VAL A 185 -15.25 1.86 3.94
CA VAL A 185 -14.44 0.75 3.48
C VAL A 185 -14.68 -0.48 4.37
N ALA A 186 -14.76 -1.67 3.79
CA ALA A 186 -14.73 -2.90 4.58
C ALA A 186 -13.29 -3.09 5.06
N GLU A 187 -13.07 -2.98 6.36
CA GLU A 187 -11.76 -3.26 6.96
C GLU A 187 -11.69 -4.76 7.24
N LEU A 188 -10.93 -5.46 6.41
CA LEU A 188 -10.36 -6.74 6.79
C LEU A 188 -9.21 -6.43 7.74
N TYR A 189 -9.32 -6.87 9.01
CA TYR A 189 -8.21 -6.84 9.94
C TYR A 189 -7.13 -7.82 9.46
N PHE A 190 -6.29 -7.40 8.51
CA PHE A 190 -5.05 -8.07 8.18
C PHE A 190 -4.04 -7.78 9.29
N TYR A 191 -4.27 -8.36 10.47
CA TYR A 191 -3.25 -8.50 11.51
C TYR A 191 -2.61 -9.88 11.33
N ASP A 192 -1.45 -9.90 10.69
CA ASP A 192 -0.38 -10.87 10.95
C ASP A 192 0.89 -10.08 11.29
#